data_AF-A0A923UH52-F1
#
_entry.id   AF-A0A923UH52-F1
#
_cell.length_a   1.000
_cell.length_b   1.000
_cell.length_c   1.000
_cell.angle_alpha   90.00
_cell.angle_beta   90.00
_cell.angle_gamma   90.00
#
_symmetry.space_group_name_H-M   'P 1'
#
loop_
_entity.id
_entity.type
_entity.pdbx_description
1 polymer ?
#
loop_
_entity_poly.entity_id
_entity_poly.type
_entity_poly.pdbx_seq_one_letter_code
_entity_poly.pdbx_strand_id
1 'polypeptide(L)'
;MKKYNFLLALSLILGLNACKQDYTYLSLRDAVPVDVITVDNAVYYERIPFVTTSQAAGGNIEIILKLADGSPNTIKEITRVNASSTNKAINATSVQTTTGLYNTAVISGTGKSVSFKTSIAEYLKKKSLTTLQVSGAVPYDLQFYFLVTLDNGQTIIPFETRVRPLM
;
A
#
# COMPACT_ATOMS: atom_id res chain seq x y z
N MET A 1 -12.82 -12.81 72.67
CA MET A 1 -12.69 -11.61 71.80
C MET A 1 -11.39 -11.58 70.99
N LYS A 2 -10.21 -11.96 71.52
CA LYS A 2 -8.92 -11.92 70.78
C LYS A 2 -8.82 -12.86 69.55
N LYS A 3 -9.49 -14.03 69.55
CA LYS A 3 -9.35 -15.04 68.48
C LYS A 3 -10.08 -14.66 67.17
N TYR A 4 -11.18 -13.92 67.25
CA TYR A 4 -11.94 -13.48 66.07
C TYR A 4 -11.28 -12.29 65.36
N ASN A 5 -10.60 -11.41 66.11
CA ASN A 5 -9.81 -10.32 65.53
C ASN A 5 -8.60 -10.82 64.75
N PHE A 6 -8.02 -11.97 65.14
CA PHE A 6 -6.91 -12.59 64.41
C PHE A 6 -7.36 -13.18 63.06
N LEU A 7 -8.54 -13.82 63.03
CA LEU A 7 -9.14 -14.35 61.79
C LEU A 7 -9.53 -13.22 60.81
N LEU A 8 -10.05 -12.11 61.32
CA LEU A 8 -10.42 -10.94 60.51
C LEU A 8 -9.18 -10.22 59.93
N ALA A 9 -8.09 -10.13 60.71
CA ALA A 9 -6.82 -9.58 60.23
C ALA A 9 -6.17 -10.48 59.16
N LEU A 10 -6.27 -11.80 59.33
CA LEU A 10 -5.72 -12.77 58.38
C LEU A 10 -6.50 -12.78 57.05
N SER A 11 -7.82 -12.59 57.08
CA SER A 11 -8.62 -12.45 55.84
C SER A 11 -8.33 -11.16 55.07
N LEU A 12 -7.95 -10.08 55.77
CA LEU A 12 -7.67 -8.80 55.14
C LEU A 12 -6.31 -8.80 54.40
N ILE A 13 -5.32 -9.55 54.91
CA ILE A 13 -3.98 -9.68 54.29
C ILE A 13 -4.04 -10.53 53.02
N LEU A 14 -4.92 -11.52 52.95
CA LEU A 14 -5.10 -12.38 51.77
C LEU A 14 -5.81 -11.66 50.59
N GLY A 15 -6.57 -10.58 50.86
CA GLY A 15 -7.24 -9.78 49.83
C GLY A 15 -6.32 -8.80 49.09
N LEU A 16 -5.14 -8.47 49.64
CA LEU A 16 -4.21 -7.50 49.05
C LEU A 16 -3.35 -8.06 47.90
N ASN A 17 -3.41 -9.36 47.64
CA ASN A 17 -2.67 -10.03 46.54
C ASN A 17 -3.56 -10.34 45.31
N ALA A 18 -4.82 -9.87 45.28
CA ALA A 18 -5.77 -10.21 44.21
C ALA A 18 -5.64 -9.33 42.95
N CYS A 19 -4.84 -8.25 42.98
CA CYS A 19 -4.48 -7.53 41.76
C CYS A 19 -3.26 -8.21 41.13
N LYS A 20 -3.49 -9.20 40.26
CA LYS A 20 -2.49 -9.48 39.23
C LYS A 20 -2.34 -8.20 38.41
N GLN A 21 -1.16 -7.58 38.45
CA GLN A 21 -0.81 -6.61 37.42
C GLN A 21 -0.71 -7.39 36.12
N ASP A 22 -1.70 -7.20 35.25
CA ASP A 22 -1.59 -7.59 33.84
C ASP A 22 -0.46 -6.74 33.24
N TYR A 23 0.76 -7.26 33.33
CA TYR A 23 1.92 -6.77 32.59
C TYR A 23 1.83 -7.14 31.11
N THR A 24 0.61 -7.18 30.54
CA THR A 24 0.43 -6.85 29.14
C THR A 24 0.70 -5.36 29.03
N TYR A 25 1.98 -5.01 29.06
CA TYR A 25 2.47 -3.83 28.40
C TYR A 25 1.93 -3.94 26.97
N LEU A 26 0.80 -3.27 26.71
CA LEU A 26 0.63 -2.59 25.45
C LEU A 26 1.78 -1.59 25.44
N SER A 27 2.96 -2.08 25.06
CA SER A 27 4.04 -1.21 24.67
C SER A 27 3.37 -0.23 23.73
N LEU A 28 3.41 1.06 24.05
CA LEU A 28 3.09 2.15 23.15
C LEU A 28 4.08 2.06 21.99
N ARG A 29 3.90 1.03 21.18
CA ARG A 29 4.50 0.82 19.89
C ARG A 29 3.39 1.24 18.95
N ASP A 30 3.73 2.15 18.07
CA ASP A 30 2.88 2.42 16.94
C ASP A 30 2.56 1.08 16.29
N ALA A 31 1.27 0.77 16.17
CA ALA A 31 0.83 -0.43 15.49
C ALA A 31 1.25 -0.28 14.03
N VAL A 32 2.40 -0.85 13.66
CA VAL A 32 2.83 -0.88 12.27
C VAL A 32 1.88 -1.83 11.55
N PRO A 33 1.18 -1.39 10.50
CA PRO A 33 0.34 -2.28 9.72
C PRO A 33 1.17 -3.45 9.21
N VAL A 34 0.68 -4.66 9.43
CA VAL A 34 1.37 -5.91 9.03
C VAL A 34 1.27 -6.12 7.52
N ASP A 35 0.14 -5.73 6.94
CA ASP A 35 -0.14 -5.80 5.51
C ASP A 35 0.16 -4.44 4.85
N VAL A 36 1.42 -4.23 4.46
CA VAL A 36 1.86 -3.02 3.73
C VAL A 36 2.34 -3.41 2.35
N ILE A 37 1.88 -2.68 1.33
CA ILE A 37 2.31 -2.86 -0.06
C ILE A 37 3.23 -1.70 -0.45
N THR A 38 4.39 -2.05 -1.00
CA THR A 38 5.43 -1.15 -1.50
C THR A 38 5.69 -1.39 -2.98
N VAL A 39 6.50 -0.55 -3.61
CA VAL A 39 6.92 -0.69 -5.02
C VAL A 39 8.36 -1.20 -5.03
N ASP A 40 8.57 -2.46 -5.39
CA ASP A 40 9.85 -3.15 -5.26
C ASP A 40 10.90 -2.64 -6.25
N ASN A 41 10.46 -2.23 -7.44
CA ASN A 41 11.32 -1.69 -8.50
C ASN A 41 11.43 -0.16 -8.50
N ALA A 42 11.14 0.48 -7.35
CA ALA A 42 11.32 1.92 -7.22
C ALA A 42 12.81 2.29 -7.21
N VAL A 43 13.20 3.24 -8.06
CA VAL A 43 14.56 3.75 -8.19
C VAL A 43 14.87 4.83 -7.13
N TYR A 44 13.86 5.63 -6.75
CA TYR A 44 13.97 6.69 -5.76
C TYR A 44 12.70 6.84 -4.92
N TYR A 45 12.88 7.37 -3.70
CA TYR A 45 11.79 7.74 -2.79
C TYR A 45 11.93 9.21 -2.37
N GLU A 46 11.42 10.12 -3.19
CA GLU A 46 11.44 11.58 -2.90
C GLU A 46 10.27 12.02 -1.99
N ARG A 47 9.28 11.12 -1.82
CA ARG A 47 8.09 11.13 -0.91
C ARG A 47 7.11 10.04 -1.36
N ILE A 48 7.19 9.68 -2.63
CA ILE A 48 6.36 8.71 -3.36
C ILE A 48 7.34 7.80 -4.13
N PRO A 49 7.09 6.48 -4.22
CA PRO A 49 7.93 5.59 -5.02
C PRO A 49 7.93 5.99 -6.50
N PHE A 50 9.13 6.00 -7.08
CA PHE A 50 9.36 6.32 -8.48
C PHE A 50 9.95 5.16 -9.26
N VAL A 51 9.34 4.83 -10.40
CA VAL A 51 9.91 3.94 -11.41
C VAL A 51 10.29 4.78 -12.64
N THR A 52 11.34 4.40 -13.35
CA THR A 52 11.73 5.05 -14.61
C THR A 52 11.45 4.15 -15.80
N THR A 53 11.13 4.75 -16.95
CA THR A 53 11.05 4.04 -18.24
C THR A 53 11.77 4.86 -19.31
N SER A 54 12.33 4.23 -20.34
CA SER A 54 12.96 4.93 -21.47
C SER A 54 12.00 5.04 -22.64
N GLN A 55 11.75 6.26 -23.11
CA GLN A 55 10.98 6.51 -24.32
C GLN A 55 11.70 5.96 -25.55
N ALA A 56 13.01 6.19 -25.66
CA ALA A 56 13.83 5.70 -26.75
C ALA A 56 13.86 4.16 -26.85
N ALA A 57 13.78 3.45 -25.71
CA ALA A 57 13.77 1.98 -25.67
C ALA A 57 12.37 1.37 -25.80
N GLY A 58 11.38 2.11 -26.30
CA GLY A 58 10.02 1.62 -26.56
C GLY A 58 8.99 1.92 -25.47
N GLY A 59 9.37 2.57 -24.36
CA GLY A 59 8.44 3.11 -23.38
C GLY A 59 7.65 2.04 -22.61
N ASN A 60 8.23 0.87 -22.40
CA ASN A 60 7.63 -0.19 -21.59
C ASN A 60 7.65 0.18 -20.11
N ILE A 61 6.51 0.03 -19.43
CA ILE A 61 6.32 0.39 -18.02
C ILE A 61 6.03 -0.90 -17.25
N GLU A 62 6.81 -1.14 -16.20
CA GLU A 62 6.58 -2.21 -15.23
C GLU A 62 6.57 -1.61 -13.83
N ILE A 63 5.54 -1.92 -13.04
CA ILE A 63 5.44 -1.56 -11.63
C ILE A 63 5.27 -2.84 -10.84
N ILE A 64 6.21 -3.13 -9.96
CA ILE A 64 6.21 -4.34 -9.15
C ILE A 64 5.73 -3.98 -7.75
N LEU A 65 4.52 -4.41 -7.40
CA LEU A 65 3.99 -4.24 -6.05
C LEU A 65 4.45 -5.42 -5.19
N LYS A 66 4.95 -5.12 -3.99
CA LYS A 66 5.40 -6.12 -3.02
C LYS A 66 4.71 -5.91 -1.68
N LEU A 67 4.04 -6.95 -1.20
CA LEU A 67 3.52 -7.06 0.16
C LEU A 67 4.68 -7.36 1.12
N ALA A 68 4.68 -6.71 2.28
CA ALA A 68 5.70 -6.90 3.30
C ALA A 68 5.90 -8.39 3.64
N ASP A 69 7.17 -8.81 3.74
CA ASP A 69 7.52 -10.23 3.95
C ASP A 69 6.98 -10.76 5.29
N GLY A 70 6.77 -9.88 6.28
CA GLY A 70 6.17 -10.21 7.58
C GLY A 70 4.65 -10.35 7.58
N SER A 71 3.97 -10.07 6.47
CA SER A 71 2.53 -10.31 6.36
C SER A 71 2.23 -11.83 6.41
N PRO A 72 1.15 -12.28 7.07
CA PRO A 72 0.71 -13.67 6.97
C PRO A 72 -0.03 -13.97 5.65
N ASN A 73 -0.44 -12.95 4.90
CA ASN A 73 -1.31 -13.04 3.73
C ASN A 73 -0.51 -13.03 2.42
N THR A 74 -1.14 -13.37 1.31
CA THR A 74 -0.56 -13.24 -0.04
C THR A 74 -1.39 -12.29 -0.91
N ILE A 75 -0.76 -11.74 -1.94
CA ILE A 75 -1.46 -10.95 -2.95
C ILE A 75 -2.23 -11.91 -3.84
N LYS A 76 -3.57 -11.78 -3.84
CA LYS A 76 -4.43 -12.51 -4.76
C LYS A 76 -4.42 -11.86 -6.14
N GLU A 77 -4.57 -10.53 -6.21
CA GLU A 77 -4.69 -9.82 -7.47
C GLU A 77 -4.53 -8.29 -7.33
N ILE A 78 -4.14 -7.64 -8.42
CA ILE A 78 -4.47 -6.23 -8.66
C ILE A 78 -5.86 -6.23 -9.30
N THR A 79 -6.85 -5.78 -8.53
CA THR A 79 -8.24 -5.71 -8.94
C THR A 79 -8.47 -4.61 -9.95
N ARG A 80 -7.85 -3.44 -9.70
CA ARG A 80 -8.05 -2.22 -10.50
C ARG A 80 -6.80 -1.38 -10.52
N VAL A 81 -6.63 -0.68 -11.62
CA VAL A 81 -5.61 0.36 -11.77
C VAL A 81 -6.27 1.63 -12.24
N ASN A 82 -5.98 2.73 -11.58
CA ASN A 82 -6.28 4.05 -12.08
C ASN A 82 -4.98 4.80 -12.33
N ALA A 83 -5.03 5.74 -13.27
CA ALA A 83 -3.90 6.57 -13.61
C ALA A 83 -4.37 8.00 -13.83
N SER A 84 -3.53 8.98 -13.52
CA SER A 84 -3.82 10.37 -13.83
C SER A 84 -3.89 10.59 -15.35
N SER A 85 -4.49 11.69 -15.80
CA SER A 85 -4.07 12.29 -17.07
C SER A 85 -2.78 13.07 -16.83
N THR A 86 -2.03 13.41 -17.88
CA THR A 86 -0.85 14.27 -17.72
C THR A 86 -1.24 15.59 -17.05
N ASN A 87 -0.48 16.01 -16.04
CA ASN A 87 -0.67 17.27 -15.29
C ASN A 87 -1.92 17.38 -14.42
N LYS A 88 -2.53 16.26 -14.05
CA LYS A 88 -3.69 16.27 -13.16
C LYS A 88 -3.49 15.28 -12.02
N ALA A 89 -3.31 15.79 -10.80
CA ALA A 89 -3.29 14.94 -9.62
C ALA A 89 -4.58 14.11 -9.56
N ILE A 90 -4.43 12.85 -9.18
CA ILE A 90 -5.55 11.91 -9.02
C ILE A 90 -5.64 11.49 -7.55
N ASN A 91 -6.85 11.33 -7.03
CA ASN A 91 -7.09 10.91 -5.65
C ASN A 91 -6.92 9.38 -5.51
N ALA A 92 -6.36 8.93 -4.39
CA ALA A 92 -6.23 7.50 -4.08
C ALA A 92 -7.56 6.73 -4.19
N THR A 93 -8.68 7.28 -3.73
CA THR A 93 -9.99 6.61 -3.75
C THR A 93 -10.58 6.47 -5.16
N SER A 94 -10.01 7.15 -6.16
CA SER A 94 -10.45 7.04 -7.55
C SER A 94 -10.28 5.64 -8.14
N VAL A 95 -9.45 4.78 -7.54
CA VAL A 95 -9.30 3.37 -7.95
C VAL A 95 -10.46 2.48 -7.48
N GLN A 96 -11.31 2.99 -6.59
CA GLN A 96 -12.48 2.28 -6.07
C GLN A 96 -13.71 2.42 -6.96
N THR A 97 -13.71 3.34 -7.93
CA THR A 97 -14.81 3.49 -8.91
C THR A 97 -14.87 2.30 -9.86
N THR A 98 -15.98 2.17 -10.58
CA THR A 98 -16.17 1.11 -11.60
C THR A 98 -15.98 1.60 -13.02
N THR A 99 -15.98 2.92 -13.25
CA THR A 99 -15.80 3.57 -14.55
C THR A 99 -14.59 4.49 -14.56
N GLY A 100 -14.05 4.76 -15.75
CA GLY A 100 -12.91 5.67 -15.94
C GLY A 100 -11.56 5.13 -15.45
N LEU A 101 -11.48 3.84 -15.14
CA LEU A 101 -10.25 3.16 -14.70
C LEU A 101 -9.26 3.02 -15.86
N TYR A 102 -7.97 2.99 -15.54
CA TYR A 102 -6.91 2.73 -16.51
C TYR A 102 -6.88 1.26 -16.92
N ASN A 103 -7.05 0.36 -15.96
CA ASN A 103 -7.14 -1.06 -16.21
C ASN A 103 -8.27 -1.66 -15.37
N THR A 104 -9.18 -2.36 -16.03
CA THR A 104 -10.32 -3.06 -15.41
C THR A 104 -10.13 -4.57 -15.39
N ALA A 105 -9.18 -5.10 -16.17
CA ALA A 105 -8.86 -6.52 -16.16
C ALA A 105 -8.11 -6.87 -14.87
N VAL A 106 -8.59 -7.88 -14.16
CA VAL A 106 -7.91 -8.38 -12.96
C VAL A 106 -6.54 -8.94 -13.36
N ILE A 107 -5.51 -8.58 -12.59
CA ILE A 107 -4.15 -9.12 -12.78
C ILE A 107 -3.86 -10.00 -11.59
N SER A 108 -3.81 -11.32 -11.81
CA SER A 108 -3.53 -12.28 -10.75
C SER A 108 -2.14 -12.05 -10.14
N GLY A 109 -2.09 -12.07 -8.82
CA GLY A 109 -0.87 -12.11 -8.03
C GLY A 109 -0.55 -13.54 -7.62
N THR A 110 0.72 -13.80 -7.30
CA THR A 110 1.16 -15.07 -6.74
C THR A 110 2.17 -14.78 -5.64
N GLY A 111 1.83 -15.13 -4.40
CA GLY A 111 2.70 -14.92 -3.25
C GLY A 111 2.76 -13.45 -2.81
N LYS A 112 3.97 -12.93 -2.58
CA LYS A 112 4.18 -11.58 -2.02
C LYS A 112 4.31 -10.48 -3.05
N SER A 113 4.30 -10.80 -4.34
CA SER A 113 4.55 -9.84 -5.41
C SER A 113 3.57 -9.99 -6.56
N VAL A 114 3.27 -8.86 -7.21
CA VAL A 114 2.47 -8.80 -8.43
C VAL A 114 2.99 -7.67 -9.32
N SER A 115 3.07 -7.91 -10.62
CA SER A 115 3.57 -6.93 -11.59
C SER A 115 2.44 -6.37 -12.44
N PHE A 116 2.36 -5.05 -12.50
CA PHE A 116 1.54 -4.34 -13.49
C PHE A 116 2.42 -3.93 -14.66
N LYS A 117 2.00 -4.29 -15.88
CA LYS A 117 2.69 -3.97 -17.12
C LYS A 117 1.80 -3.12 -18.02
N THR A 118 2.37 -2.07 -18.59
CA THR A 118 1.75 -1.22 -19.60
C THR A 118 2.84 -0.58 -20.46
N SER A 119 2.49 0.39 -21.31
CA SER A 119 3.43 1.20 -22.07
C SER A 119 3.01 2.66 -22.09
N ILE A 120 3.94 3.55 -22.44
CA ILE A 120 3.64 4.95 -22.73
C ILE A 120 2.60 5.05 -23.85
N ALA A 121 2.73 4.23 -24.91
CA ALA A 121 1.77 4.22 -26.02
C ALA A 121 0.35 3.84 -25.56
N GLU A 122 0.22 2.81 -24.72
CA GLU A 122 -1.06 2.41 -24.15
C GLU A 122 -1.62 3.51 -23.22
N TYR A 123 -0.76 4.16 -22.44
CA TYR A 123 -1.16 5.26 -21.58
C TYR A 123 -1.71 6.44 -22.38
N LEU A 124 -0.99 6.88 -23.42
CA LEU A 124 -1.44 7.94 -24.31
C LEU A 124 -2.79 7.60 -24.94
N LYS A 125 -2.95 6.37 -25.45
CA LYS A 125 -4.22 5.89 -26.01
C LYS A 125 -5.37 5.92 -24.99
N LYS A 126 -5.16 5.36 -23.79
CA LYS A 126 -6.20 5.28 -22.73
C LYS A 126 -6.55 6.63 -22.10
N LYS A 127 -5.66 7.61 -22.21
CA LYS A 127 -5.89 8.99 -21.72
C LYS A 127 -6.24 9.97 -22.83
N SER A 128 -6.41 9.50 -24.06
CA SER A 128 -6.70 10.33 -25.24
C SER A 128 -5.70 11.46 -25.43
N LEU A 129 -4.41 11.16 -25.26
CA LEU A 129 -3.29 12.08 -25.42
C LEU A 129 -2.50 11.71 -26.68
N THR A 130 -1.95 12.71 -27.37
CA THR A 130 -1.11 12.50 -28.58
C THR A 130 0.36 12.37 -28.25
N THR A 131 0.83 13.05 -27.21
CA THR A 131 2.22 13.09 -26.77
C THR A 131 2.28 13.23 -25.26
N LEU A 132 3.40 12.79 -24.67
CA LEU A 132 3.70 13.17 -23.29
C LEU A 132 3.97 14.68 -23.27
N GLN A 133 3.19 15.41 -22.49
CA GLN A 133 3.44 16.83 -22.30
C GLN A 133 4.73 16.98 -21.50
N VAL A 134 5.69 17.70 -22.08
CA VAL A 134 6.91 18.17 -21.41
C VAL A 134 6.82 19.69 -21.30
N SER A 135 6.72 20.23 -20.10
CA SER A 135 6.97 21.64 -19.80
C SER A 135 8.27 21.79 -19.01
N GLY A 136 9.29 22.28 -19.69
CA GLY A 136 10.51 22.80 -19.07
C GLY A 136 11.32 21.79 -18.24
N ALA A 137 11.98 22.29 -17.20
CA ALA A 137 13.01 21.60 -16.43
C ALA A 137 12.50 20.53 -15.43
N VAL A 138 11.21 20.22 -15.41
CA VAL A 138 10.64 19.22 -14.49
C VAL A 138 10.22 17.98 -15.28
N PRO A 139 10.76 16.80 -14.99
CA PRO A 139 10.29 15.56 -15.63
C PRO A 139 8.82 15.29 -15.30
N TYR A 140 8.06 14.85 -16.30
CA TYR A 140 6.62 14.61 -16.17
C TYR A 140 6.32 13.20 -15.75
N ASP A 141 5.76 13.08 -14.56
CA ASP A 141 5.58 11.81 -13.91
C ASP A 141 4.14 11.32 -14.08
N LEU A 142 3.99 10.11 -14.63
CA LEU A 142 2.71 9.42 -14.77
C LEU A 142 2.31 8.85 -13.41
N GLN A 143 1.15 9.21 -12.89
CA GLN A 143 0.71 8.77 -11.56
C GLN A 143 -0.22 7.57 -11.69
N PHE A 144 0.00 6.57 -10.84
CA PHE A 144 -0.81 5.35 -10.76
C PHE A 144 -1.26 5.09 -9.33
N TYR A 145 -2.51 4.65 -9.20
CA TYR A 145 -3.06 4.05 -7.99
C TYR A 145 -3.57 2.65 -8.30
N PHE A 146 -3.44 1.78 -7.32
CA PHE A 146 -3.80 0.37 -7.42
C PHE A 146 -4.84 0.04 -6.35
N LEU A 147 -5.75 -0.87 -6.68
CA LEU A 147 -6.55 -1.57 -5.69
C LEU A 147 -6.08 -3.02 -5.70
N VAL A 148 -5.41 -3.43 -4.63
CA VAL A 148 -4.88 -4.78 -4.48
C VAL A 148 -5.79 -5.56 -3.54
N THR A 149 -6.15 -6.78 -3.92
CA THR A 149 -6.88 -7.71 -3.05
C THR A 149 -5.92 -8.79 -2.55
N LEU A 150 -5.97 -9.07 -1.25
CA LEU A 150 -5.24 -10.16 -0.62
C LEU A 150 -6.05 -11.48 -0.68
N ASP A 151 -5.40 -12.60 -0.41
CA ASP A 151 -6.03 -13.93 -0.33
C ASP A 151 -7.18 -14.00 0.70
N ASN A 152 -7.08 -13.27 1.79
CA ASN A 152 -8.12 -13.14 2.82
C ASN A 152 -9.31 -12.23 2.42
N GLY A 153 -9.30 -11.66 1.22
CA GLY A 153 -10.36 -10.78 0.70
C GLY A 153 -10.24 -9.31 1.10
N GLN A 154 -9.26 -8.93 1.93
CA GLN A 154 -8.97 -7.54 2.24
C GLN A 154 -8.51 -6.80 0.99
N THR A 155 -8.92 -5.54 0.86
CA THR A 155 -8.42 -4.65 -0.20
C THR A 155 -7.51 -3.57 0.38
N ILE A 156 -6.43 -3.28 -0.32
CA ILE A 156 -5.41 -2.29 0.05
C ILE A 156 -5.22 -1.34 -1.13
N ILE A 157 -5.22 -0.05 -0.84
CA ILE A 157 -4.78 0.99 -1.77
C ILE A 157 -3.37 1.40 -1.31
N PRO A 158 -2.30 0.97 -1.99
CA PRO A 158 -0.95 1.40 -1.65
C PRO A 158 -0.77 2.89 -1.91
N PHE A 159 0.36 3.43 -1.46
CA PHE A 159 0.78 4.76 -1.86
C PHE A 159 0.83 4.91 -3.38
N GLU A 160 0.65 6.15 -3.84
CA GLU A 160 0.81 6.53 -5.24
C GLU A 160 2.11 5.95 -5.80
N THR A 161 2.10 5.49 -7.04
CA THR A 161 3.34 5.15 -7.76
C THR A 161 3.50 6.09 -8.93
N ARG A 162 4.69 6.63 -9.09
CA ARG A 162 4.99 7.51 -10.21
C ARG A 162 5.95 6.85 -11.20
N VAL A 163 5.69 7.05 -12.47
CA VAL A 163 6.56 6.60 -13.56
C VAL A 163 7.13 7.81 -14.27
N ARG A 164 8.45 7.92 -14.29
CA ARG A 164 9.19 8.99 -14.95
C ARG A 164 9.71 8.51 -16.31
N PRO A 165 9.16 9.02 -17.42
CA PRO A 165 9.69 8.76 -18.75
C PRO A 165 11.00 9.55 -18.92
N LEU A 166 12.09 8.83 -19.15
CA LEU A 166 13.36 9.39 -19.56
C LEU A 166 13.37 9.52 -21.08
N MET A 167 13.95 10.61 -21.58
CA MET A 167 14.13 10.83 -23.02
C MET A 167 15.20 9.90 -23.58
#